data_AF-A0AAN8J225-F1
#
_entry.id   AF-A0AAN8J225-F1
#
_cell.length_a   1.000
_cell.length_b   1.000
_cell.length_c   1.000
_cell.angle_alpha   90.00
_cell.angle_beta   90.00
_cell.angle_gamma   90.00
#
_symmetry.space_group_name_H-M   'P 1'
#
loop_
_entity.id
_entity.type
_entity.pdbx_description
1 polymer ?
#
loop_
_entity_poly.entity_id
_entity_poly.type
_entity_poly.pdbx_seq_one_letter_code
_entity_poly.pdbx_strand_id
1 'polypeptide(L)'
;MKHWITDKCIPLVREVTFQNVEGLTEEGLPFLIFFRDPARKDHDKLFIDAVTRELSAERLTINPLLADGHVFAHPLHHLGKTFEVSIPQLLLRY
;
A
#
# COMPACT_ATOMS: atom_id res chain seq x y z
N MET A 1 -8.22 27.96 8.22
CA MET A 1 -6.78 27.59 8.30
C MET A 1 -6.59 26.15 8.78
N LYS A 2 -6.96 25.13 7.99
CA LYS A 2 -6.66 23.71 8.31
C LYS A 2 -6.23 22.86 7.11
N HIS A 3 -6.60 23.25 5.88
CA HIS A 3 -6.39 22.43 4.68
C HIS A 3 -4.92 22.25 4.26
N TRP A 4 -4.07 23.29 4.39
CA TRP A 4 -2.66 23.23 3.96
C TRP A 4 -1.81 22.23 4.78
N ILE A 5 -2.09 22.11 6.08
CA ILE A 5 -1.25 21.32 7.00
C ILE A 5 -1.56 19.83 6.87
N THR A 6 -2.81 19.44 6.60
CA THR A 6 -3.20 18.04 6.40
C THR A 6 -2.68 17.46 5.09
N ASP A 7 -2.64 18.25 4.02
CA ASP A 7 -2.19 17.77 2.71
C ASP A 7 -0.69 17.42 2.68
N LYS A 8 0.11 18.12 3.49
CA LYS A 8 1.57 17.98 3.52
C LYS A 8 2.09 16.84 4.42
N CYS A 9 1.26 16.33 5.34
CA CYS A 9 1.75 15.49 6.43
C CYS A 9 1.46 14.00 6.29
N ILE A 10 0.48 13.60 5.47
CA ILE A 10 0.13 12.18 5.29
C ILE A 10 0.52 11.75 3.88
N PRO A 11 1.55 10.91 3.70
CA PRO A 11 1.94 10.46 2.38
C PRO A 11 0.81 9.67 1.72
N LEU A 12 0.62 9.86 0.41
CA LEU A 12 -0.42 9.18 -0.38
C LEU A 12 -0.24 7.66 -0.39
N VAL A 13 1.00 7.20 -0.28
CA VAL A 13 1.35 5.78 -0.13
C VAL A 13 1.99 5.60 1.24
N ARG A 14 1.50 4.62 2.01
CA ARG A 14 2.04 4.26 3.33
C ARG A 14 2.55 2.82 3.34
N GLU A 15 3.37 2.47 4.31
CA GLU A 15 3.79 1.08 4.51
C GLU A 15 2.85 0.39 5.51
N VAL A 16 2.33 -0.78 5.14
CA VAL A 16 1.55 -1.63 6.04
C VAL A 16 2.45 -2.67 6.69
N THR A 17 2.30 -2.81 8.00
CA THR A 17 2.98 -3.78 8.85
C THR A 17 1.95 -4.45 9.76
N PHE A 18 2.29 -5.57 10.39
CA PHE A 18 1.39 -6.21 11.36
C PHE A 18 1.04 -5.32 12.55
N GLN A 19 1.89 -4.33 12.87
CA GLN A 19 1.65 -3.43 14.00
C GLN A 19 0.65 -2.33 13.67
N ASN A 20 0.57 -1.89 12.41
CA ASN A 20 -0.28 -0.77 12.01
C ASN A 20 -1.53 -1.18 11.22
N VAL A 21 -1.63 -2.44 10.77
CA VAL A 21 -2.72 -2.91 9.92
C VAL A 21 -4.09 -2.73 10.55
N GLU A 22 -4.22 -2.93 11.87
CA GLU A 22 -5.48 -2.74 12.59
C GLU A 22 -5.93 -1.27 12.53
N GLY A 23 -5.03 -0.34 12.86
CA GLY A 23 -5.32 1.09 12.75
C GLY A 23 -5.64 1.53 11.32
N LEU A 24 -4.99 0.95 10.31
CA LEU A 24 -5.31 1.21 8.90
C LEU A 24 -6.71 0.67 8.53
N THR A 25 -7.13 -0.47 9.10
CA THR A 25 -8.46 -1.03 8.82
C THR A 25 -9.59 -0.22 9.48
N GLU A 26 -9.32 0.42 10.61
CA GLU A 26 -10.27 1.31 11.30
C GLU A 26 -10.60 2.57 10.48
N GLU A 27 -9.75 2.95 9.52
CA GLU A 27 -10.04 4.04 8.59
C GLU A 27 -11.20 3.72 7.64
N GLY A 28 -11.58 2.44 7.50
CA GLY A 28 -12.73 2.02 6.68
C GLY A 28 -12.52 2.18 5.17
N LEU A 29 -11.29 2.41 4.73
CA LEU A 29 -10.95 2.54 3.31
C LEU A 29 -10.47 1.20 2.73
N PRO A 30 -10.93 0.82 1.52
CA PRO A 30 -10.37 -0.30 0.79
C PRO A 30 -8.86 -0.19 0.61
N PHE A 31 -8.16 -1.32 0.67
CA PHE A 31 -6.70 -1.34 0.53
C PHE A 31 -6.30 -1.68 -0.90
N LEU A 32 -5.37 -0.89 -1.45
CA LEU A 32 -4.58 -1.25 -2.63
C LEU A 32 -3.17 -1.59 -2.16
N ILE A 33 -2.91 -2.88 -1.94
CA ILE A 33 -1.63 -3.32 -1.37
C ILE A 33 -0.70 -3.76 -2.49
N PHE A 34 0.50 -3.18 -2.53
CA PHE A 34 1.63 -3.59 -3.37
C PHE A 34 2.64 -4.37 -2.55
N PHE A 35 2.68 -5.69 -2.77
CA PHE A 35 3.66 -6.58 -2.16
C PHE A 35 4.98 -6.52 -2.92
N ARG A 36 6.05 -6.19 -2.21
CA ARG A 36 7.37 -5.91 -2.77
C ARG A 36 8.50 -6.56 -1.98
N ASP A 37 9.66 -6.62 -2.60
CA ASP A 37 10.92 -6.84 -1.88
C ASP A 37 11.46 -5.48 -1.39
N PRO A 38 11.63 -5.27 -0.08
CA PRO A 38 12.14 -4.01 0.45
C PRO A 38 13.53 -3.61 -0.03
N ALA A 39 14.33 -4.57 -0.53
CA ALA A 39 15.64 -4.32 -1.13
C ALA A 39 15.55 -3.67 -2.53
N ARG A 40 14.42 -3.83 -3.23
CA ARG A 40 14.16 -3.33 -4.59
C ARG A 40 13.44 -1.97 -4.57
N LYS A 41 14.19 -0.90 -4.28
CA LYS A 41 13.66 0.47 -4.15
C LYS A 41 13.13 1.09 -5.44
N ASP A 42 13.55 0.58 -6.58
CA ASP A 42 13.06 0.97 -7.90
C ASP A 42 11.55 0.71 -8.05
N HIS A 43 11.06 -0.37 -7.46
CA HIS A 43 9.64 -0.73 -7.49
C HIS A 43 8.77 0.18 -6.60
N ASP A 44 9.30 0.62 -5.44
CA ASP A 44 8.62 1.58 -4.57
C ASP A 44 8.29 2.86 -5.35
N LYS A 45 9.29 3.40 -6.05
CA LYS A 45 9.14 4.64 -6.82
C LYS A 45 8.12 4.46 -7.95
N LEU A 46 8.19 3.36 -8.69
CA LEU A 46 7.25 3.09 -9.79
C LEU A 46 5.80 3.05 -9.28
N PHE A 47 5.56 2.38 -8.16
CA PHE A 47 4.24 2.32 -7.55
C PHE A 47 3.78 3.71 -7.05
N ILE A 48 4.64 4.43 -6.33
CA ILE A 48 4.33 5.76 -5.80
C ILE A 48 4.02 6.74 -6.93
N ASP A 49 4.81 6.75 -8.01
CA ASP A 49 4.61 7.62 -9.16
C ASP A 49 3.29 7.28 -9.88
N ALA A 50 2.98 5.99 -10.04
CA ALA A 50 1.72 5.53 -10.63
C ALA A 50 0.50 5.93 -9.78
N VAL A 51 0.52 5.66 -8.48
CA VAL A 51 -0.54 6.06 -7.54
C VAL A 51 -0.71 7.58 -7.52
N THR A 52 0.38 8.33 -7.51
CA THR A 52 0.34 9.79 -7.53
C THR A 52 -0.29 10.32 -8.82
N ARG A 53 0.03 9.72 -9.96
CA ARG A 53 -0.54 10.15 -11.25
C ARG A 53 -2.00 9.79 -11.40
N GLU A 54 -2.38 8.56 -11.05
CA GLU A 54 -3.71 8.01 -11.37
C GLU A 54 -4.71 8.17 -10.22
N LEU A 55 -4.27 8.09 -8.96
CA LEU A 55 -5.15 7.98 -7.78
C LEU A 55 -5.13 9.22 -6.88
N SER A 56 -4.51 10.33 -7.31
CA SER A 56 -4.51 11.58 -6.53
C SER A 56 -5.94 12.07 -6.22
N ALA A 57 -6.88 11.90 -7.15
CA ALA A 57 -8.29 12.27 -6.96
C ALA A 57 -9.05 11.30 -6.04
N GLU A 58 -8.56 10.08 -5.88
CA GLU A 58 -9.18 8.98 -5.13
C GLU A 58 -8.57 8.79 -3.73
N ARG A 59 -7.74 9.73 -3.27
CA ARG A 59 -7.02 9.65 -1.97
C ARG A 59 -7.92 9.45 -0.75
N LEU A 60 -9.21 9.80 -0.85
CA LEU A 60 -10.19 9.64 0.23
C LEU A 60 -11.05 8.38 0.09
N THR A 61 -10.89 7.61 -0.99
CA THR A 61 -11.73 6.45 -1.31
C THR A 61 -10.94 5.15 -1.34
N ILE A 62 -9.62 5.21 -1.45
CA ILE A 62 -8.73 4.05 -1.43
C ILE A 62 -7.47 4.36 -0.65
N ASN A 63 -6.90 3.34 -0.01
CA ASN A 63 -5.68 3.42 0.77
C ASN A 63 -4.55 2.63 0.06
N PRO A 64 -3.65 3.32 -0.68
CA PRO A 64 -2.50 2.69 -1.31
C PRO A 64 -1.42 2.34 -0.28
N LEU A 65 -1.03 1.07 -0.23
CA LEU A 65 -0.12 0.54 0.79
C LEU A 65 1.03 -0.25 0.15
N LEU A 66 2.24 -0.07 0.65
CA LEU A 66 3.39 -0.94 0.40
C LEU A 66 3.44 -2.00 1.49
N ALA A 67 3.67 -3.26 1.11
CA ALA A 67 3.84 -4.37 2.05
C ALA A 67 5.12 -5.16 1.71
N ASP A 68 5.85 -5.60 2.73
CA ASP A 68 6.94 -6.56 2.55
C ASP A 68 6.37 -7.94 2.19
N GLY A 69 6.60 -8.37 0.96
CA GLY A 69 6.11 -9.63 0.43
C GLY A 69 6.64 -10.86 1.18
N HIS A 70 7.82 -10.78 1.81
CA HIS A 70 8.36 -11.87 2.62
C HIS A 70 7.62 -11.98 3.96
N VAL A 71 7.34 -10.85 4.60
CA VAL A 71 6.61 -10.77 5.87
C VAL A 71 5.16 -11.22 5.70
N PHE A 72 4.53 -10.84 4.58
CA PHE A 72 3.14 -11.18 4.27
C PHE A 72 2.97 -12.46 3.43
N ALA A 73 4.04 -13.25 3.23
CA ALA A 73 4.00 -14.47 2.42
C ALA A 73 2.95 -15.48 2.91
N HIS A 74 2.80 -15.62 4.23
CA HIS A 74 1.81 -16.53 4.83
C HIS A 74 0.35 -16.07 4.58
N PRO A 75 -0.04 -14.81 4.87
CA PRO A 75 -1.32 -14.26 4.43
C PRO A 75 -1.59 -14.38 2.92
N LEU A 76 -0.58 -14.16 2.08
CA LEU A 76 -0.70 -14.31 0.62
C LEU A 76 -1.03 -15.76 0.24
N HIS A 77 -0.39 -16.73 0.90
CA HIS A 77 -0.64 -18.15 0.64
C HIS A 77 -2.10 -18.54 0.93
N HIS A 78 -2.69 -18.01 2.00
CA HIS A 78 -4.12 -18.21 2.29
C HIS A 78 -5.06 -17.63 1.23
N LEU A 79 -4.58 -16.66 0.44
CA LEU A 79 -5.30 -16.08 -0.69
C LEU A 79 -5.00 -16.81 -2.02
N GLY A 80 -4.30 -17.94 -1.98
CA GLY A 80 -3.85 -18.66 -3.17
C GLY A 80 -2.78 -17.91 -3.98
N LYS A 81 -2.14 -16.90 -3.37
CA LYS A 81 -1.06 -16.11 -3.98
C LYS A 81 0.28 -16.50 -3.36
N THR A 82 1.34 -16.44 -4.15
CA THR A 82 2.71 -16.63 -3.65
C THR A 82 3.51 -15.40 -3.98
N PHE A 83 4.16 -14.78 -3.00
CA PHE A 83 5.06 -13.67 -3.29
C PHE A 83 6.24 -14.20 -4.13
N GLU A 84 6.44 -13.61 -5.30
CA GLU A 84 7.60 -13.86 -6.14
C GLU A 84 8.38 -12.57 -6.26
N VAL A 85 9.66 -12.59 -5.89
CA VAL A 85 10.54 -11.40 -5.84
C VAL A 85 10.65 -10.71 -7.21
N SER A 86 10.43 -11.44 -8.30
CA SER A 86 10.44 -10.95 -9.67
C SER A 86 9.15 -10.20 -10.07
N ILE A 87 8.02 -10.43 -9.39
CA ILE A 87 6.69 -9.95 -9.79
C ILE A 87 5.98 -9.30 -8.60
N PRO A 88 5.87 -7.96 -8.58
CA PRO A 88 5.05 -7.28 -7.60
C PRO A 88 3.57 -7.63 -7.76
N GLN A 89 2.86 -7.78 -6.64
CA GLN A 89 1.45 -8.18 -6.65
C GLN A 89 0.56 -7.10 -6.05
N LEU A 90 -0.56 -6.84 -6.72
CA LEU A 90 -1.62 -5.97 -6.23
C LEU A 90 -2.77 -6.81 -5.66
N LEU A 91 -3.27 -6.39 -4.50
CA LEU A 91 -4.47 -6.93 -3.88
C LEU A 91 -5.40 -5.78 -3.53
N LEU A 92 -6.64 -5.87 -4.02
CA LEU A 92 -7.74 -5.01 -3.61
C LEU A 92 -8.60 -5.76 -2.59
N ARG A 93 -8.79 -5.16 -1.41
CA ARG A 93 -9.68 -5.70 -0.38
C ARG A 93 -10.76 -4.67 -0.08
N TYR A 94 -12.02 -5.06 -0.29
CA TYR A 94 -13.23 -4.30 0.05
C TYR A 94 -13.66 -4.58 1.48
#